data_AF-A0A352ADE7-F1
#
_entry.id   AF-A0A352ADE7-F1
#
_cell.length_a   1.000
_cell.length_b   1.000
_cell.length_c   1.000
_cell.angle_alpha   90.00
_cell.angle_beta   90.00
_cell.angle_gamma   90.00
#
_symmetry.space_group_name_H-M   'P 1'
#
loop_
_entity.id
_entity.type
_entity.pdbx_description
1 polymer ?
#
loop_
_entity_poly.entity_id
_entity_poly.type
_entity_poly.pdbx_seq_one_letter_code
_entity_poly.pdbx_strand_id
1 'polypeptide(L)' 'MAKEHVAKLFRDAKADPSLKETLSSAPNIETFIEMAKEKGYDFTVDEWKEMTGFSVEELKGKLSEIPGI' A
#
# COMPACT_ATOMS: atom_id res chain seq x y z
N MET A 1 9.82 -14.72 -0.80
CA MET A 1 8.43 -15.23 -0.89
C MET A 1 7.40 -14.12 -0.65
N ALA A 2 7.52 -13.25 0.37
CA ALA A 2 6.57 -12.11 0.49
C ALA A 2 6.84 -10.91 -0.45
N LYS A 3 8.10 -10.64 -0.81
CA LYS A 3 8.43 -9.56 -1.77
C LYS A 3 7.71 -9.73 -3.12
N GLU A 4 7.52 -10.98 -3.53
CA GLU A 4 6.78 -11.32 -4.74
C GLU A 4 5.28 -10.99 -4.60
N HIS A 5 4.70 -11.22 -3.43
CA HIS A 5 3.29 -10.90 -3.15
C HIS A 5 3.07 -9.39 -3.12
N VAL A 6 3.98 -8.62 -2.51
CA VAL A 6 3.94 -7.15 -2.54
C VAL A 6 4.05 -6.64 -3.97
N ALA A 7 5.02 -7.13 -4.75
CA ALA A 7 5.18 -6.74 -6.16
C ALA A 7 3.95 -7.11 -7.01
N LYS A 8 3.34 -8.28 -6.75
CA LYS A 8 2.11 -8.71 -7.40
C LYS A 8 0.95 -7.79 -7.05
N LEU A 9 0.77 -7.44 -5.77
CA LEU A 9 -0.25 -6.49 -5.32
C LEU A 9 -0.09 -5.14 -6.01
N PHE A 10 1.13 -4.60 -6.11
CA PHE A 10 1.38 -3.34 -6.81
C PHE A 10 1.03 -3.42 -8.30
N ARG A 11 1.33 -4.54 -8.96
CA ARG A 11 0.99 -4.75 -10.36
C ARG A 11 -0.52 -4.84 -10.55
N ASP A 12 -1.19 -5.58 -9.69
CA ASP A 12 -2.64 -5.77 -9.69
C ASP A 12 -3.35 -4.44 -9.39
N ALA A 13 -2.90 -3.69 -8.38
CA ALA A 13 -3.43 -2.37 -8.04
C ALA A 13 -3.17 -1.30 -9.12
N LYS A 14 -2.17 -1.49 -9.99
CA LYS A 14 -1.96 -0.64 -11.18
C LYS A 14 -2.87 -1.03 -12.34
N ALA A 15 -3.21 -2.31 -12.46
CA ALA A 15 -4.15 -2.80 -13.48
C ALA A 15 -5.61 -2.59 -13.08
N ASP A 16 -5.89 -2.65 -11.78
CA ASP A 16 -7.21 -2.57 -11.17
C ASP A 16 -7.27 -1.39 -10.18
N PRO A 17 -7.83 -0.24 -10.61
CA PRO A 17 -7.93 0.94 -9.77
C PRO A 17 -8.87 0.73 -8.57
N SER A 18 -9.86 -0.16 -8.67
CA SER A 18 -10.76 -0.49 -7.57
C SER A 18 -10.05 -1.23 -6.43
N LEU A 19 -9.13 -2.14 -6.75
CA LEU A 19 -8.26 -2.80 -5.77
C LEU A 19 -7.39 -1.76 -5.04
N LYS A 20 -6.78 -0.84 -5.79
CA LYS A 20 -5.98 0.24 -5.21
C LYS A 20 -6.81 1.12 -4.28
N GLU A 21 -8.00 1.53 -4.70
CA GLU A 21 -8.87 2.41 -3.91
C GLU A 21 -9.37 1.73 -2.64
N THR A 22 -9.74 0.45 -2.75
CA THR A 22 -10.15 -0.39 -1.61
C THR A 22 -9.04 -0.48 -0.57
N LEU A 23 -7.82 -0.81 -1.01
CA LEU A 23 -6.67 -0.93 -0.12
C LEU A 23 -6.24 0.45 0.42
N SER A 24 -6.31 1.50 -0.40
CA SER A 24 -6.01 2.87 0.02
C SER A 24 -7.05 3.46 0.98
N SER A 25 -8.24 2.87 1.08
CA SER A 25 -9.26 3.24 2.07
C SER A 25 -8.97 2.64 3.45
N ALA A 26 -7.96 1.78 3.58
CA ALA A 26 -7.56 1.22 4.86
C ALA A 26 -7.03 2.33 5.78
N PRO A 27 -7.55 2.46 7.02
CA PRO A 27 -7.17 3.54 7.93
C PRO A 27 -5.77 3.36 8.54
N ASN A 28 -5.24 2.14 8.54
CA ASN A 28 -3.93 1.79 9.07
C ASN A 28 -3.33 0.64 8.27
N ILE A 29 -2.01 0.48 8.41
CA ILE A 29 -1.26 -0.54 7.69
C ILE A 29 -1.74 -1.95 8.02
N GLU A 30 -2.15 -2.25 9.25
CA GLU A 30 -2.59 -3.60 9.62
C GLU A 30 -3.88 -3.97 8.87
N THR A 31 -4.85 -3.04 8.79
CA THR A 31 -6.07 -3.24 7.99
C THR A 31 -5.73 -3.41 6.50
N PHE A 32 -4.75 -2.66 5.98
CA PHE A 32 -4.28 -2.84 4.61
C PHE A 32 -3.74 -4.25 4.36
N ILE A 33 -2.90 -4.76 5.28
CA ILE A 33 -2.33 -6.11 5.18
C ILE A 33 -3.45 -7.17 5.27
N GLU A 34 -4.40 -6.98 6.18
CA GLU A 34 -5.52 -7.91 6.35
C GLU A 34 -6.37 -8.00 5.08
N MET A 35 -6.73 -6.86 4.49
CA MET A 35 -7.44 -6.80 3.21
C MET A 35 -6.63 -7.43 2.07
N ALA A 36 -5.31 -7.22 2.04
CA ALA A 36 -4.44 -7.84 1.05
C ALA A 36 -4.37 -9.38 1.22
N LYS A 37 -4.31 -9.87 2.47
CA LYS A 37 -4.39 -11.30 2.81
C LYS A 37 -5.70 -11.92 2.35
N GLU A 38 -6.83 -11.26 2.57
CA GLU A 38 -8.14 -11.72 2.08
C GLU A 38 -8.20 -11.84 0.55
N LYS A 39 -7.44 -11.00 -0.16
CA LYS A 39 -7.29 -11.05 -1.63
C LYS A 39 -6.29 -12.10 -2.11
N GLY A 40 -5.69 -12.87 -1.21
CA GLY A 40 -4.71 -13.92 -1.51
C GLY A 40 -3.25 -13.45 -1.53
N TYR A 41 -2.97 -12.24 -1.01
CA TYR A 41 -1.60 -11.75 -0.87
C TYR A 41 -1.13 -11.92 0.57
N ASP A 42 -0.33 -12.96 0.81
CA ASP A 42 0.24 -13.21 2.13
C ASP A 42 1.57 -12.46 2.32
N PHE A 43 1.56 -11.36 3.07
CA PHE A 43 2.75 -10.64 3.51
C PHE A 43 2.46 -9.93 4.84
N THR A 44 3.51 -9.50 5.55
CA THR A 44 3.38 -8.82 6.84
C THR A 44 3.57 -7.31 6.73
N VAL A 45 3.18 -6.58 7.79
CA VAL A 45 3.41 -5.13 7.92
C VAL A 45 4.90 -4.80 7.77
N ASP A 46 5.77 -5.62 8.34
CA ASP A 46 7.22 -5.40 8.33
C ASP A 46 7.77 -5.51 6.90
N GLU A 47 7.38 -6.56 6.17
CA GLU A 47 7.78 -6.78 4.78
C GLU A 47 7.21 -5.70 3.84
N TRP A 48 5.98 -5.25 4.10
CA TRP A 48 5.40 -4.12 3.39
C TRP A 48 6.18 -2.84 3.64
N LYS A 49 6.52 -2.53 4.91
CA LYS A 49 7.34 -1.38 5.27
C LYS A 49 8.75 -1.47 4.71
N GLU A 50 9.33 -2.67 4.59
CA GLU A 50 10.64 -2.87 3.96
C GLU A 50 10.59 -2.60 2.45
N MET A 51 9.54 -3.07 1.76
CA MET A 51 9.38 -2.93 0.30
C MET A 51 8.88 -1.54 -0.13
N THR A 52 7.94 -0.97 0.61
CA THR A 52 7.51 0.43 0.44
C THR A 52 8.49 1.40 1.12
N GLY A 53 9.39 0.85 1.92
CA GLY A 53 10.65 1.40 2.40
C GLY A 53 10.49 2.50 3.45
N PHE A 54 9.92 3.63 3.07
CA PHE A 54 10.47 4.89 3.59
C PHE A 54 9.56 6.08 3.28
N SER A 55 8.24 5.92 3.38
CA SER A 55 7.30 7.00 3.05
C SER A 55 6.10 7.04 3.98
N VAL A 56 6.35 7.10 5.28
CA VAL A 56 5.40 7.74 6.20
C VAL A 56 5.96 9.05 6.72
N GLU A 57 7.27 9.13 7.00
CA GLU A 57 7.91 10.40 7.38
C GLU A 57 8.12 11.37 6.20
N GLU A 58 8.31 10.89 4.95
CA GLU A 58 8.34 11.78 3.77
C GLU A 58 6.96 12.01 3.12
N LEU A 59 6.00 11.07 3.25
CA LEU A 59 4.72 11.18 2.55
C LEU A 59 3.76 12.19 3.21
N LYS A 60 3.93 12.49 4.50
CA LYS A 60 3.22 13.60 5.15
C LYS A 60 3.72 14.97 4.65
N GLY A 61 4.91 15.03 4.05
CA GLY A 61 5.50 16.26 3.51
C GLY A 61 4.92 16.70 2.17
N LYS A 62 4.41 15.78 1.31
CA LYS A 62 3.97 16.14 -0.06
C LYS A 62 2.47 16.24 -0.29
N LEU A 63 1.63 15.83 0.66
CA LEU A 63 0.18 16.10 0.61
C LEU A 63 -0.18 17.51 1.13
N SER A 64 0.77 18.23 1.74
CA SER A 64 0.59 19.59 2.25
C SER A 64 1.11 20.67 1.29
N GLU A 65 1.36 20.33 0.02
CA GLU A 65 1.74 21.30 -1.01
C GLU A 65 0.98 20.98 -2.31
N ILE A 66 -0.34 21.19 -2.29
CA ILE A 66 -1.02 21.66 -3.50
C ILE A 66 -0.95 23.20 -3.41
N PRO A 67 0.12 23.86 -3.90
CA PRO A 67 0.07 25.30 -4.10
C PRO A 67 -1.06 25.58 -5.09
N GLY A 68 -1.94 26.49 -4.67
CA GLY A 68 -3.32 26.56 -5.16
C GLY A 68 -3.50 26.81 -6.65
N ILE A 69 -4.71 26.47 -7.10
CA ILE A 69 -5.63 27.35 -7.84
C ILE A 69 -7.03 27.03 -7.31
#